data_AF-A0A368EJ67-F1
#
_entry.id   AF-A0A368EJ67-F1
#
_cell.length_a   1.000
_cell.length_b   1.000
_cell.length_c   1.000
_cell.angle_alpha   90.00
_cell.angle_beta   90.00
_cell.angle_gamma   90.00
#
_symmetry.space_group_name_H-M   'P 1'
#
loop_
_entity.id
_entity.type
_entity.pdbx_description
1 polymer ?
#
loop_
_entity_poly.entity_id
_entity_poly.type
_entity_poly.pdbx_seq_one_letter_code
_entity_poly.pdbx_strand_id
1 'polypeptide(L)'
;MPSGGSRIGAGRPPQEGSLAEAIRLESGLIRTLPKERTGPTPKWPLRGRARAGEAALWAEMWRKPQAIVWEEEGNHHQVAMHVRTHIEAEAVGATAALRGLLLRQQSDLLLTRAALLKAGFRISTSSTPNPAGTPVGGPTQAKRKTIPSARGRLRAVEDVGSDS
;
A
#
# COMPACT_ATOMS: atom_id res chain seq x y z
N MET A 1 24.59 2.67 30.71
CA MET A 1 23.77 3.44 29.75
C MET A 1 22.51 2.65 29.43
N PRO A 2 21.30 3.22 29.53
CA PRO A 2 20.07 2.50 29.16
C PRO A 2 19.93 2.43 27.64
N SER A 3 19.83 1.21 27.09
CA SER A 3 19.54 0.99 25.67
C SER A 3 18.10 1.38 25.36
N GLY A 4 17.87 2.15 24.29
CA GLY A 4 16.53 2.61 23.91
C GLY A 4 15.63 1.44 23.52
N GLY A 5 14.46 1.35 24.16
CA GLY A 5 13.49 0.27 23.90
C GLY A 5 12.98 0.25 22.46
N SER A 6 12.75 -0.95 21.94
CA SER A 6 12.15 -1.16 20.62
C SER A 6 10.76 -0.50 20.57
N ARG A 7 10.59 0.49 19.66
CA ARG A 7 9.33 1.23 19.55
C ARG A 7 8.24 0.31 18.99
N ILE A 8 7.25 -0.01 19.81
CA ILE A 8 6.05 -0.75 19.42
C ILE A 8 5.38 0.02 18.26
N GLY A 9 5.33 -0.58 17.08
CA GLY A 9 4.82 0.04 15.85
C GLY A 9 5.87 0.45 14.81
N ALA A 10 7.17 0.45 15.14
CA ALA A 10 8.25 0.77 14.19
C ALA A 10 8.66 -0.43 13.30
N GLY A 11 7.69 -1.21 12.83
CA GLY A 11 7.94 -2.20 11.79
C GLY A 11 8.29 -1.48 10.49
N ARG A 12 9.52 -1.69 9.97
CA ARG A 12 9.91 -1.20 8.64
C ARG A 12 8.83 -1.63 7.63
N PRO A 13 8.27 -0.72 6.81
CA PRO A 13 7.28 -1.12 5.80
C PRO A 13 7.87 -2.23 4.91
N PRO A 14 7.07 -3.25 4.54
CA PRO A 14 7.55 -4.36 3.72
C PRO A 14 8.31 -3.85 2.50
N GLN A 15 9.47 -4.44 2.23
CA GLN A 15 10.22 -4.13 1.02
C GLN A 15 9.44 -4.65 -0.19
N GLU A 16 9.59 -3.98 -1.32
CA GLU A 16 8.90 -4.32 -2.57
C GLU A 16 9.19 -5.78 -3.00
N GLY A 17 8.12 -6.53 -3.26
CA GLY A 17 8.22 -7.95 -3.66
C GLY A 17 8.67 -8.88 -2.54
N SER A 18 8.77 -8.40 -1.29
CA SER A 18 9.20 -9.24 -0.17
C SER A 18 8.16 -10.29 0.20
N LEU A 19 8.63 -11.41 0.78
CA LEU A 19 7.77 -12.46 1.30
C LEU A 19 6.73 -11.93 2.32
N ALA A 20 7.07 -10.88 3.08
CA ALA A 20 6.14 -10.24 4.01
C ALA A 20 5.01 -9.46 3.32
N GLU A 21 5.26 -8.88 2.13
CA GLU A 21 4.23 -8.27 1.28
C GLU A 21 3.35 -9.37 0.65
N ALA A 22 3.96 -10.45 0.14
CA ALA A 22 3.25 -11.60 -0.43
C ALA A 22 2.33 -12.30 0.59
N ILE A 23 2.79 -12.56 1.82
CA ILE A 23 1.97 -13.16 2.89
C ILE A 23 0.77 -12.27 3.24
N ARG A 24 0.94 -10.93 3.28
CA ARG A 24 -0.18 -10.00 3.54
C ARG A 24 -1.19 -9.97 2.41
N LEU A 25 -0.76 -10.21 1.17
CA LEU A 25 -1.65 -10.35 0.02
C LEU A 25 -2.45 -11.66 0.08
N GLU A 26 -1.76 -12.77 0.36
CA GLU A 26 -2.37 -14.09 0.51
C GLU A 26 -3.35 -14.16 1.70
N SER A 27 -3.04 -13.47 2.81
CA SER A 27 -3.94 -13.37 3.96
C SER A 27 -5.07 -12.33 3.81
N GLY A 28 -5.27 -11.75 2.62
CA GLY A 28 -6.31 -10.75 2.36
C GLY A 28 -6.13 -9.40 3.07
N LEU A 29 -4.97 -9.16 3.70
CA LEU A 29 -4.65 -7.93 4.44
C LEU A 29 -4.37 -6.74 3.52
N ILE A 30 -4.18 -6.97 2.21
CA ILE A 30 -3.94 -5.92 1.20
C ILE A 30 -4.96 -6.07 0.07
N ARG A 31 -5.86 -5.08 -0.05
CA ARG A 31 -6.80 -4.95 -1.16
C ARG A 31 -6.08 -4.55 -2.44
N THR A 32 -6.44 -5.17 -3.55
CA THR A 32 -5.93 -4.83 -4.88
C THR A 32 -6.91 -3.89 -5.57
N LEU A 33 -6.47 -2.68 -5.89
CA LEU A 33 -7.19 -1.73 -6.75
C LEU A 33 -6.89 -2.04 -8.23
N PRO A 34 -7.82 -1.78 -9.15
CA PRO A 34 -7.53 -1.86 -10.59
C PRO A 34 -6.43 -0.87 -11.00
N LYS A 35 -5.91 -0.99 -12.22
CA LYS A 35 -4.89 -0.07 -12.75
C LYS A 35 -5.42 1.37 -12.92
N GLU A 36 -6.69 1.50 -13.30
CA GLU A 36 -7.35 2.76 -13.66
C GLU A 36 -8.77 2.78 -13.06
N ARG A 37 -9.30 3.97 -12.72
CA ARG A 37 -10.71 4.15 -12.30
C ARG A 37 -11.59 4.37 -13.53
N THR A 38 -12.66 3.60 -13.64
CA THR A 38 -13.74 3.82 -14.61
C THR A 38 -14.84 4.69 -13.99
N GLY A 39 -15.49 5.53 -14.80
CA GLY A 39 -16.65 6.34 -14.39
C GLY A 39 -16.42 7.84 -14.51
N PRO A 40 -17.48 8.66 -14.31
CA PRO A 40 -17.39 10.11 -14.42
C PRO A 40 -16.50 10.70 -13.31
N THR A 41 -15.93 11.87 -13.59
CA THR A 41 -15.34 12.72 -12.55
C THR A 41 -16.48 13.34 -11.72
N PRO A 42 -16.49 13.22 -10.38
CA PRO A 42 -17.54 13.79 -9.55
C PRO A 42 -17.53 15.33 -9.60
N LYS A 43 -18.67 15.92 -9.23
CA LYS A 43 -18.84 17.38 -9.19
C LYS A 43 -17.87 18.01 -8.17
N TRP A 44 -17.28 19.16 -8.54
CA TRP A 44 -16.44 19.96 -7.65
C TRP A 44 -17.18 20.33 -6.35
N PRO A 45 -16.65 20.00 -5.15
CA PRO A 45 -17.37 20.12 -3.89
C PRO A 45 -17.10 21.43 -3.12
N LEU A 46 -16.07 22.20 -3.49
CA LEU A 46 -15.77 23.46 -2.80
C LEU A 46 -16.70 24.57 -3.30
N ARG A 47 -16.95 25.57 -2.44
CA ARG A 47 -17.74 26.75 -2.80
C ARG A 47 -17.10 27.50 -3.98
N GLY A 48 -17.95 27.97 -4.89
CA GLY A 48 -17.55 28.61 -6.15
C GLY A 48 -17.35 27.61 -7.30
N ARG A 49 -16.87 28.12 -8.44
CA ARG A 49 -16.42 27.27 -9.56
C ARG A 49 -14.94 26.94 -9.38
N ALA A 50 -14.52 25.76 -9.84
CA ALA A 50 -13.11 25.44 -9.98
C ALA A 50 -12.45 26.40 -11.00
N ARG A 51 -11.22 26.85 -10.72
CA ARG A 51 -10.36 27.52 -11.71
C ARG A 51 -9.96 26.54 -12.82
N ALA A 52 -9.49 27.03 -13.97
CA ALA A 52 -9.12 26.15 -15.11
C ALA A 52 -8.09 25.07 -14.73
N GLY A 53 -7.02 25.45 -14.02
CA GLY A 53 -6.02 24.50 -13.50
C GLY A 53 -6.59 23.56 -12.42
N GLU A 54 -7.45 24.07 -11.53
CA GLU A 54 -8.12 23.25 -10.51
C GLU A 54 -9.00 22.17 -11.16
N ALA A 55 -9.75 22.53 -12.21
CA ALA A 55 -10.63 21.61 -12.93
C ALA A 55 -9.85 20.51 -13.69
N ALA A 56 -8.71 20.86 -14.29
CA ALA A 56 -7.83 19.91 -14.96
C ALA A 56 -7.23 18.90 -13.95
N LEU A 57 -6.59 19.40 -12.89
CA LEU A 57 -5.97 18.55 -11.88
C LEU A 57 -7.01 17.72 -11.11
N TRP A 58 -8.23 18.24 -10.89
CA TRP A 58 -9.36 17.48 -10.36
C TRP A 58 -9.71 16.29 -11.26
N ALA A 59 -9.88 16.51 -12.56
CA ALA A 59 -10.17 15.44 -13.51
C ALA A 59 -9.04 14.39 -13.57
N GLU A 60 -7.77 14.81 -13.48
CA GLU A 60 -6.63 13.89 -13.40
C GLU A 60 -6.61 13.07 -12.11
N MET A 61 -6.92 13.69 -10.96
CA MET A 61 -7.01 13.00 -9.67
C MET A 61 -8.06 11.88 -9.72
N TRP A 62 -9.25 12.15 -10.28
CA TRP A 62 -10.34 11.18 -10.37
C TRP A 62 -10.18 10.10 -11.47
N ARG A 63 -9.11 10.15 -12.27
CA ARG A 63 -8.69 9.02 -13.13
C ARG A 63 -7.79 8.01 -12.39
N LYS A 64 -7.15 8.42 -11.29
CA LYS A 64 -6.22 7.56 -10.54
C LYS A 64 -6.99 6.44 -9.84
N PRO A 65 -6.44 5.21 -9.73
CA PRO A 65 -7.18 4.07 -9.17
C PRO A 65 -7.53 4.23 -7.68
N GLN A 66 -6.69 4.92 -6.90
CA GLN A 66 -6.99 5.26 -5.50
C GLN A 66 -8.23 6.17 -5.33
N ALA A 67 -8.73 6.80 -6.39
CA ALA A 67 -9.98 7.54 -6.35
C ALA A 67 -11.21 6.66 -6.07
N ILE A 68 -11.12 5.34 -6.29
CA ILE A 68 -12.15 4.38 -5.85
C ILE A 68 -12.28 4.41 -4.32
N VAL A 69 -11.14 4.43 -3.60
CA VAL A 69 -11.13 4.52 -2.13
C VAL A 69 -11.69 5.86 -1.67
N TRP A 70 -11.33 6.97 -2.33
CA TRP A 70 -11.87 8.29 -2.00
C TRP A 70 -13.39 8.41 -2.25
N GLU A 71 -13.93 7.68 -3.22
CA GLU A 71 -15.36 7.62 -3.52
C GLU A 71 -16.10 6.82 -2.43
N GLU A 72 -15.57 5.66 -2.05
CA GLU A 72 -16.07 4.81 -0.95
C GLU A 72 -16.04 5.51 0.41
N GLU A 73 -14.98 6.27 0.71
CA GLU A 73 -14.81 7.02 1.96
C GLU A 73 -15.48 8.42 1.93
N GLY A 74 -15.96 8.88 0.76
CA GLY A 74 -16.58 10.19 0.60
C GLY A 74 -15.63 11.39 0.60
N ASN A 75 -14.30 11.18 0.49
CA ASN A 75 -13.21 12.16 0.65
C ASN A 75 -13.13 13.28 -0.41
N HIS A 76 -14.20 13.52 -1.17
CA HIS A 76 -14.30 14.54 -2.22
C HIS A 76 -13.75 15.91 -1.80
N HIS A 77 -14.08 16.37 -0.59
CA HIS A 77 -13.64 17.68 -0.09
C HIS A 77 -12.13 17.71 0.18
N GLN A 78 -11.55 16.64 0.70
CA GLN A 78 -10.11 16.53 0.97
C GLN A 78 -9.31 16.50 -0.34
N VAL A 79 -9.78 15.76 -1.35
CA VAL A 79 -9.19 15.75 -2.69
C VAL A 79 -9.25 17.16 -3.32
N ALA A 80 -10.35 17.89 -3.15
CA ALA A 80 -10.50 19.23 -3.74
C ALA A 80 -9.64 20.28 -3.03
N MET A 81 -9.48 20.17 -1.71
CA MET A 81 -8.52 20.99 -0.96
C MET A 81 -7.08 20.69 -1.37
N HIS A 82 -6.73 19.41 -1.60
CA HIS A 82 -5.42 19.04 -2.12
C HIS A 82 -5.15 19.66 -3.50
N VAL A 83 -6.13 19.62 -4.41
CA VAL A 83 -6.01 20.26 -5.74
C VAL A 83 -5.67 21.75 -5.63
N ARG A 84 -6.29 22.49 -4.70
CA ARG A 84 -5.95 23.90 -4.45
C ARG A 84 -4.55 24.06 -3.87
N THR A 85 -4.22 23.32 -2.81
CA THR A 85 -2.90 23.35 -2.19
C THR A 85 -1.78 23.01 -3.18
N HIS A 86 -2.04 22.12 -4.14
CA HIS A 86 -1.09 21.75 -5.19
C HIS A 86 -0.72 22.95 -6.07
N ILE A 87 -1.73 23.62 -6.64
CA ILE A 87 -1.56 24.79 -7.52
C ILE A 87 -0.92 25.97 -6.77
N GLU A 88 -1.29 26.16 -5.51
CA GLU A 88 -0.66 27.18 -4.65
C GLU A 88 0.81 26.84 -4.32
N ALA A 89 1.16 25.57 -4.18
CA ALA A 89 2.53 25.12 -3.86
C ALA A 89 3.49 25.12 -5.07
N GLU A 90 2.96 25.06 -6.29
CA GLU A 90 3.69 25.23 -7.55
C GLU A 90 4.11 26.69 -7.81
N ALA A 91 3.42 27.66 -7.18
CA ALA A 91 3.70 29.08 -7.39
C ALA A 91 5.14 29.47 -6.98
N VAL A 92 5.73 30.39 -7.75
CA VAL A 92 7.02 31.01 -7.41
C VAL A 92 6.88 31.72 -6.06
N GLY A 93 7.80 31.44 -5.14
CA GLY A 93 7.75 31.98 -3.77
C GLY A 93 6.86 31.20 -2.79
N ALA A 94 6.20 30.11 -3.20
CA ALA A 94 5.46 29.26 -2.26
C ALA A 94 6.34 28.77 -1.11
N THR A 95 5.79 28.75 0.11
CA THR A 95 6.57 28.54 1.33
C THR A 95 6.89 27.06 1.58
N ALA A 96 7.94 26.80 2.37
CA ALA A 96 8.25 25.44 2.83
C ALA A 96 7.09 24.82 3.63
N ALA A 97 6.36 25.62 4.41
CA ALA A 97 5.18 25.18 5.15
C ALA A 97 4.04 24.70 4.22
N LEU A 98 3.78 25.42 3.13
CA LEU A 98 2.76 25.05 2.14
C LEU A 98 3.14 23.74 1.41
N ARG A 99 4.41 23.57 1.03
CA ARG A 99 4.90 22.31 0.45
C ARG A 99 4.87 21.15 1.47
N GLY A 100 5.11 21.43 2.75
CA GLY A 100 4.95 20.45 3.83
C GLY A 100 3.50 19.99 4.03
N LEU A 101 2.54 20.91 3.90
CA LEU A 101 1.11 20.57 3.89
C LEU A 101 0.75 19.70 2.68
N LEU A 102 1.25 20.04 1.49
CA LEU A 102 1.05 19.26 0.27
C LEU A 102 1.52 17.81 0.43
N LEU A 103 2.75 17.60 0.90
CA LEU A 103 3.32 16.25 1.11
C LEU A 103 2.52 15.41 2.13
N ARG A 104 1.94 16.06 3.14
CA ARG A 104 1.04 15.40 4.09
C ARG A 104 -0.26 14.97 3.40
N GLN A 105 -0.94 15.89 2.71
CA GLN A 105 -2.16 15.56 1.95
C GLN A 105 -1.93 14.46 0.90
N GLN A 106 -0.78 14.45 0.21
CA GLN A 106 -0.41 13.37 -0.73
C GLN A 106 -0.29 12.01 -0.03
N SER A 107 0.17 12.00 1.22
CA SER A 107 0.24 10.78 2.03
C SER A 107 -1.15 10.35 2.50
N ASP A 108 -1.97 11.28 2.97
CA ASP A 108 -3.34 10.99 3.43
C ASP A 108 -4.24 10.50 2.28
N LEU A 109 -4.09 11.06 1.08
CA LEU A 109 -4.81 10.66 -0.14
C LEU A 109 -4.21 9.43 -0.85
N LEU A 110 -3.28 8.71 -0.22
CA LEU A 110 -2.68 7.49 -0.78
C LEU A 110 -1.99 7.71 -2.15
N LEU A 111 -1.45 8.91 -2.40
CA LEU A 111 -0.70 9.19 -3.65
C LEU A 111 0.72 8.63 -3.62
N THR A 112 1.24 8.25 -2.45
CA THR A 112 2.57 7.65 -2.29
C THR A 112 2.49 6.13 -2.11
N ARG A 113 3.44 5.38 -2.68
CA ARG A 113 3.56 3.91 -2.52
C ARG A 113 3.58 3.49 -1.05
N ALA A 114 4.25 4.27 -0.21
CA ALA A 114 4.33 4.02 1.24
C ALA A 114 2.98 4.19 1.94
N ALA A 115 2.18 5.19 1.55
CA ALA A 115 0.84 5.38 2.09
C ALA A 115 -0.11 4.26 1.66
N LEU A 116 -0.13 3.89 0.38
CA LEU A 116 -0.91 2.76 -0.15
C LEU A 116 -0.64 1.47 0.65
N LEU A 117 0.62 1.05 0.76
CA LEU A 117 0.98 -0.17 1.49
C LEU A 117 0.72 -0.10 2.99
N LYS A 118 0.82 1.09 3.61
CA LYS A 118 0.47 1.29 5.02
C LYS A 118 -1.05 1.16 5.25
N ALA A 119 -1.86 1.67 4.32
CA ALA A 119 -3.31 1.60 4.35
C ALA A 119 -3.88 0.26 3.86
N GLY A 120 -3.04 -0.69 3.44
CA GLY A 120 -3.47 -2.01 2.98
C GLY A 120 -3.99 -2.01 1.53
N PHE A 121 -3.45 -1.16 0.66
CA PHE A 121 -3.79 -1.12 -0.76
C PHE A 121 -2.57 -1.38 -1.65
N ARG A 122 -2.78 -2.04 -2.79
CA ARG A 122 -1.87 -2.04 -3.95
C ARG A 122 -2.63 -1.71 -5.23
N ILE A 123 -1.93 -1.27 -6.27
CA ILE A 123 -2.49 -1.02 -7.60
C ILE A 123 -2.10 -2.19 -8.52
N SER A 124 -3.04 -2.73 -9.30
CA SER A 124 -2.77 -3.76 -10.30
C SER A 124 -1.87 -3.26 -11.42
N THR A 125 -0.91 -4.10 -11.82
CA THR A 125 -0.02 -3.85 -12.97
C THR A 125 -0.65 -4.27 -14.31
N SER A 126 -1.56 -5.25 -14.30
CA SER A 126 -2.37 -5.64 -15.46
C SER A 126 -3.57 -4.71 -15.64
N SER A 127 -3.91 -4.37 -16.89
CA SER A 127 -5.10 -3.55 -17.22
C SER A 127 -6.39 -4.36 -17.36
N THR A 128 -6.33 -5.69 -17.33
CA THR A 128 -7.52 -6.54 -17.30
C THR A 128 -8.21 -6.38 -15.94
N PRO A 129 -9.48 -5.95 -15.90
CA PRO A 129 -10.24 -5.98 -14.65
C PRO A 129 -10.41 -7.44 -14.24
N ASN A 130 -9.74 -7.86 -13.17
CA ASN A 130 -10.06 -9.14 -12.54
C ASN A 130 -11.33 -8.94 -11.72
N PRO A 131 -12.49 -9.50 -12.12
CA PRO A 131 -13.70 -9.40 -11.32
C PRO A 131 -13.47 -10.06 -9.96
N ALA A 132 -14.30 -9.69 -8.99
CA ALA A 132 -14.09 -10.00 -7.58
C ALA A 132 -13.78 -11.48 -7.29
N GLY A 133 -12.74 -11.71 -6.48
CA GLY A 133 -12.66 -12.84 -5.55
C GLY A 133 -12.94 -14.23 -6.12
N THR A 134 -12.00 -14.79 -6.86
CA THR A 134 -11.82 -16.26 -6.89
C THR A 134 -10.33 -16.56 -6.76
N PRO A 135 -9.89 -17.35 -5.76
CA PRO A 135 -8.52 -17.85 -5.72
C PRO A 135 -8.34 -18.82 -6.89
N VAL A 136 -7.74 -18.35 -7.97
CA VAL A 136 -7.37 -19.20 -9.11
C VAL A 136 -6.29 -20.17 -8.63
N GLY A 137 -6.70 -21.41 -8.38
CA GLY A 137 -5.78 -22.49 -8.04
C GLY A 137 -4.80 -22.75 -9.20
N GLY A 138 -3.55 -22.34 -9.00
CA GLY A 138 -2.40 -22.74 -9.83
C GLY A 138 -1.66 -23.90 -9.15
N PRO A 139 -1.23 -24.94 -9.89
CA PRO A 139 -0.96 -26.24 -9.28
C PRO A 139 0.46 -26.43 -8.73
N THR A 140 0.58 -27.51 -7.95
CA THR A 140 1.80 -28.25 -7.56
C THR A 140 2.44 -27.86 -6.24
N GLN A 141 2.29 -28.75 -5.26
CA GLN A 141 3.07 -28.78 -4.03
C GLN A 141 4.56 -29.01 -4.36
N ALA A 142 5.35 -27.95 -4.42
CA ALA A 142 6.80 -28.08 -4.32
C ALA A 142 7.15 -28.56 -2.90
N LYS A 143 7.63 -29.81 -2.80
CA LYS A 143 7.94 -30.49 -1.52
C LYS A 143 8.74 -29.58 -0.59
N ARG A 144 8.12 -29.19 0.53
CA ARG A 144 8.74 -28.42 1.61
C ARG A 144 9.91 -29.21 2.19
N LYS A 145 11.13 -28.97 1.70
CA LYS A 145 12.35 -29.58 2.27
C LYS A 145 12.45 -29.14 3.73
N THR A 146 12.21 -30.07 4.65
CA THR A 146 12.33 -29.86 6.08
C THR A 146 13.76 -29.44 6.39
N ILE A 147 13.97 -28.18 6.76
CA ILE A 147 15.26 -27.72 7.28
C ILE A 147 15.47 -28.46 8.61
N PRO A 148 16.54 -29.26 8.78
CA PRO A 148 16.78 -29.94 10.05
C PRO A 148 17.02 -28.89 11.13
N SER A 149 16.13 -28.82 12.12
CA SER A 149 16.33 -27.93 13.26
C SER A 149 17.54 -28.39 14.06
N ALA A 150 18.26 -27.44 14.68
CA ALA A 150 19.50 -27.74 15.41
C ALA A 150 19.31 -28.75 16.57
N ARG A 151 18.08 -28.95 17.05
CA ARG A 151 17.72 -29.98 18.04
C ARG A 151 17.77 -31.42 17.53
N GLY A 152 17.85 -31.64 16.21
CA GLY A 152 17.96 -32.99 15.63
C GLY A 152 19.33 -33.65 15.76
N ARG A 153 20.37 -32.91 16.17
CA ARG A 153 21.77 -33.40 16.24
C ARG A 153 22.15 -34.07 17.57
N LEU A 154 21.23 -34.22 18.50
CA LEU A 154 21.46 -34.78 19.84
C LEU A 154 20.49 -35.95 20.10
N ARG A 155 20.64 -37.04 19.36
CA ARG A 155 20.05 -38.34 19.70
C ARG A 155 21.10 -39.46 19.63
N ALA A 156 21.45 -39.92 20.84
CA ALA A 156 21.97 -41.21 21.25
C ALA A 156 23.01 -41.95 20.38
N VAL A 157 24.13 -42.28 21.02
CA VAL A 157 24.74 -43.61 20.92
C VAL A 157 24.83 -44.16 22.35
N GLU A 158 23.97 -45.12 22.67
CA GLU A 158 24.09 -45.97 23.87
C GLU A 158 24.03 -47.44 23.41
N ASP A 159 25.25 -48.01 23.27
CA ASP A 159 25.72 -49.31 23.80
C ASP A 159 25.14 -50.69 23.35
N VAL A 160 25.95 -51.73 23.66
CA VAL A 160 25.75 -53.20 23.53
C VAL A 160 25.90 -53.75 22.09
N GLY A 161 26.63 -54.83 21.74
CA GLY A 161 27.53 -55.81 22.40
C GLY A 161 28.17 -56.70 21.29
N SER A 162 28.84 -57.84 21.48
CA SER A 162 29.39 -58.61 22.63
C SER A 162 30.33 -59.74 22.11
N ASP A 163 30.98 -60.50 23.01
CA ASP A 163 31.68 -61.80 22.86
C ASP A 163 32.76 -62.05 21.77
N SER A 164 34.00 -62.31 22.23
CA SER A 164 34.74 -63.57 22.04
C SER A 164 35.88 -63.69 23.07
#